data_AF-A0A9P6QL37-F1
#
_entry.id   AF-A0A9P6QL37-F1
#
_cell.length_a   1.000
_cell.length_b   1.000
_cell.length_c   1.000
_cell.angle_alpha   90.00
_cell.angle_beta   90.00
_cell.angle_gamma   90.00
#
_symmetry.space_group_name_H-M   'P 1'
#
loop_
_entity.id
_entity.type
_entity.pdbx_description
1 polymer ?
#
loop_
_entity_poly.entity_id
_entity_poly.type
_entity_poly.pdbx_seq_one_letter_code
_entity_poly.pdbx_strand_id
1 'polypeptide(L)'
;MTKDHEKQQLAKLDADSEPPSFIPSEPPHLSQLAPSAPPDYLFEAVLPRVCCITLNETDKMRLLGVPPILVVPIRNAITSSWGQIQAEQTYFGAHEFKLLGTPWRGQGSESVLARTLIVSVLRAMAVNGWNMIQAADVSKKEHGKDALFFETIDPSLGVVMPDEVDMFAISFNSSDKLRIIGNVPASVITAVKQAIHAQWPNG
;
A
#
# COMPACT_ATOMS: atom_id res chain seq x y z
N MET A 1 32.98 -96.16 25.74
CA MET A 1 32.97 -95.02 26.69
C MET A 1 34.18 -94.18 26.34
N THR A 2 34.03 -93.32 25.33
CA THR A 2 35.17 -92.77 24.62
C THR A 2 34.81 -91.42 24.04
N LYS A 3 35.72 -90.47 24.24
CA LYS A 3 35.69 -89.06 23.84
C LYS A 3 35.77 -88.86 22.31
N ASP A 4 35.02 -89.67 21.56
CA ASP A 4 34.97 -89.69 20.09
C ASP A 4 33.61 -89.24 19.53
N HIS A 5 32.63 -88.90 20.39
CA HIS A 5 31.31 -88.42 19.96
C HIS A 5 31.19 -86.89 19.81
N GLU A 6 32.13 -86.10 20.35
CA GLU A 6 32.07 -84.62 20.25
C GLU A 6 32.82 -84.04 19.05
N LYS A 7 33.71 -84.79 18.39
CA LYS A 7 34.44 -84.33 17.20
C LYS A 7 33.78 -84.68 15.86
N GLN A 8 32.68 -85.43 15.87
CA GLN A 8 31.92 -85.77 14.65
C GLN A 8 30.66 -84.92 14.42
N GLN A 9 30.31 -84.00 15.33
CA GLN A 9 29.20 -83.06 15.13
C GLN A 9 29.62 -81.64 14.69
N LEU A 10 30.92 -81.37 14.54
CA LEU A 10 31.44 -80.06 14.09
C LEU A 10 31.88 -80.02 12.62
N ALA A 11 31.57 -81.04 11.81
CA ALA A 11 31.99 -81.13 10.41
C ALA A 11 30.82 -81.28 9.41
N LYS A 12 29.59 -80.92 9.81
CA LYS A 12 28.44 -80.83 8.92
C LYS A 12 27.56 -79.67 9.35
N LEU A 13 27.90 -78.48 8.92
CA LEU A 13 27.05 -77.42 8.39
C LEU A 13 28.03 -76.33 7.92
N ASP A 14 27.62 -75.53 6.93
CA ASP A 14 28.41 -74.48 6.28
C ASP A 14 29.32 -74.95 5.13
N ALA A 15 28.73 -75.74 4.23
CA ALA A 15 28.91 -75.48 2.81
C ALA A 15 27.58 -74.89 2.30
N ASP A 16 27.68 -73.85 1.48
CA ASP A 16 26.60 -73.10 0.82
C ASP A 16 25.92 -71.99 1.64
N SER A 17 26.62 -70.85 1.73
CA SER A 17 25.94 -69.56 1.64
C SER A 17 26.87 -68.52 1.02
N GLU A 18 26.66 -68.20 -0.26
CA GLU A 18 27.15 -66.94 -0.83
C GLU A 18 26.67 -65.76 0.03
N PRO A 19 27.46 -64.68 0.18
CA PRO A 19 26.97 -63.50 0.87
C PRO A 19 25.74 -62.96 0.12
N PRO A 20 24.69 -62.52 0.82
CA PRO A 20 23.49 -62.01 0.16
C PRO A 20 23.88 -60.80 -0.69
N SER A 21 23.51 -60.83 -1.97
CA SER A 21 23.64 -59.70 -2.86
C SER A 21 22.81 -58.54 -2.30
N PHE A 22 23.46 -57.40 -2.13
CA PHE A 22 22.78 -56.18 -1.71
C PHE A 22 21.90 -55.71 -2.87
N ILE A 23 20.60 -56.05 -2.81
CA ILE A 23 19.61 -55.49 -3.73
C ILE A 23 19.20 -54.13 -3.15
N PRO A 24 19.45 -53.00 -3.83
CA PRO A 24 18.92 -51.73 -3.38
C PRO A 24 17.40 -51.81 -3.45
N SER A 25 16.71 -51.67 -2.32
CA SER A 25 15.26 -51.50 -2.32
C SER A 25 14.93 -50.20 -3.03
N GLU A 26 14.12 -50.28 -4.09
CA GLU A 26 13.59 -49.12 -4.80
C GLU A 26 12.90 -48.19 -3.78
N PRO A 27 13.19 -46.88 -3.78
CA PRO A 27 12.61 -45.96 -2.80
C PRO A 27 11.08 -46.02 -2.91
N PRO A 28 10.36 -45.91 -1.78
CA PRO A 28 8.91 -46.01 -1.81
C PRO A 28 8.37 -44.97 -2.78
N HIS A 29 7.58 -45.44 -3.75
CA HIS A 29 6.84 -44.56 -4.64
C HIS A 29 5.99 -43.64 -3.74
N LEU A 30 6.46 -42.40 -3.56
CA LEU A 30 5.64 -41.31 -3.10
C LEU A 30 4.52 -41.22 -4.13
N SER A 31 3.38 -41.82 -3.81
CA SER A 31 2.12 -41.58 -4.51
C SER A 31 2.04 -40.07 -4.65
N GLN A 32 2.24 -39.56 -5.87
CA GLN A 32 2.11 -38.15 -6.15
C GLN A 32 0.67 -37.79 -5.82
N LEU A 33 0.44 -37.29 -4.61
CA LEU A 33 -0.70 -36.43 -4.34
C LEU A 33 -0.54 -35.30 -5.34
N ALA A 34 -1.36 -35.33 -6.39
CA ALA A 34 -1.52 -34.18 -7.25
C ALA A 34 -1.70 -32.96 -6.34
N PRO A 35 -1.04 -31.82 -6.62
CA PRO A 35 -1.25 -30.63 -5.82
C PRO A 35 -2.76 -30.38 -5.78
N SER A 36 -3.37 -30.53 -4.61
CA SER A 36 -4.75 -30.10 -4.43
C SER A 36 -4.79 -28.64 -4.85
N ALA A 37 -5.76 -28.28 -5.71
CA ALA A 37 -5.96 -26.90 -6.10
C ALA A 37 -5.88 -26.02 -4.83
N PRO A 38 -5.14 -24.90 -4.88
CA PRO A 38 -5.02 -24.04 -3.71
C PRO A 38 -6.43 -23.73 -3.20
N PRO A 39 -6.72 -23.87 -1.90
CA PRO A 39 -8.05 -23.60 -1.39
C PRO A 39 -8.52 -22.19 -1.79
N ASP A 40 -9.81 -22.05 -2.09
CA ASP A 40 -10.39 -20.86 -2.75
C ASP A 40 -10.08 -19.53 -2.04
N TYR A 41 -9.78 -19.54 -0.74
CA TYR A 41 -9.35 -18.35 0.02
C TYR A 41 -7.94 -17.83 -0.35
N LEU A 42 -7.12 -18.61 -1.06
CA LEU A 42 -5.88 -18.10 -1.65
C LEU A 42 -6.14 -17.33 -2.96
N PHE A 43 -7.35 -17.43 -3.51
CA PHE A 43 -7.79 -16.74 -4.72
C PHE A 43 -8.87 -15.68 -4.48
N GLU A 44 -9.34 -15.50 -3.24
CA GLU A 44 -9.95 -14.22 -2.88
C GLU A 44 -8.88 -13.16 -3.17
N ALA A 45 -9.12 -12.37 -4.22
CA ALA A 45 -8.24 -11.29 -4.58
C ALA A 45 -8.14 -10.38 -3.35
N VAL A 46 -7.09 -10.56 -2.56
CA VAL A 46 -6.82 -9.74 -1.39
C VAL A 46 -6.62 -8.35 -1.97
N LEU A 47 -7.66 -7.53 -1.91
CA LEU A 47 -7.56 -6.13 -2.28
C LEU A 47 -6.38 -5.56 -1.49
N PRO A 48 -5.50 -4.78 -2.13
CA PRO A 48 -4.36 -4.23 -1.43
C PRO A 48 -4.87 -3.54 -0.16
N ARG A 49 -4.36 -3.94 0.99
CA ARG A 49 -4.77 -3.31 2.25
C ARG A 49 -4.19 -1.91 2.38
N VAL A 50 -3.07 -1.66 1.73
CA VAL A 50 -2.34 -0.40 1.77
C VAL A 50 -1.95 0.01 0.36
N CYS A 51 -2.08 1.30 0.05
CA CYS A 51 -1.52 1.91 -1.14
C CYS A 51 -0.84 3.24 -0.80
N CYS A 52 -0.14 3.82 -1.77
CA CYS A 52 0.57 5.07 -1.59
C CYS A 52 0.41 5.99 -2.79
N ILE A 53 0.23 7.29 -2.52
CA ILE A 53 0.33 8.36 -3.52
C ILE A 53 1.57 9.17 -3.19
N THR A 54 2.51 9.28 -4.13
CA THR A 54 3.70 10.12 -3.95
C THR A 54 3.61 11.36 -4.81
N LEU A 55 4.06 12.48 -4.26
CA LEU A 55 4.32 13.69 -5.00
C LEU A 55 5.77 13.63 -5.49
N ASN A 56 6.04 14.00 -6.75
CA ASN A 56 7.34 13.80 -7.37
C ASN A 56 7.73 15.02 -8.21
N GLU A 57 9.04 15.33 -8.20
CA GLU A 57 9.59 16.48 -8.91
C GLU A 57 8.83 17.77 -8.53
N THR A 58 8.41 18.57 -9.51
CA THR A 58 7.62 19.78 -9.29
C THR A 58 6.15 19.62 -9.65
N ASP A 59 5.80 18.56 -10.40
CA ASP A 59 4.52 18.46 -11.09
C ASP A 59 4.02 17.03 -11.35
N LYS A 60 4.64 16.00 -10.78
CA LYS A 60 4.22 14.61 -10.99
C LYS A 60 3.57 14.00 -9.76
N MET A 61 2.55 13.16 -9.97
CA MET A 61 1.89 12.38 -8.92
C MET A 61 1.91 10.91 -9.34
N ARG A 62 2.42 10.03 -8.49
CA ARG A 62 2.46 8.58 -8.74
C ARG A 62 1.54 7.83 -7.82
N LEU A 63 0.84 6.87 -8.40
CA LEU A 63 -0.05 5.93 -7.71
C LEU A 63 0.66 4.58 -7.56
N LEU A 64 1.09 4.25 -6.35
CA LEU A 64 1.83 3.04 -6.00
C LEU A 64 0.90 2.05 -5.30
N GLY A 65 0.62 0.92 -5.93
CA GLY A 65 -0.29 -0.10 -5.37
C GLY A 65 -1.75 0.36 -5.23
N VAL A 66 -2.10 1.52 -5.81
CA VAL A 66 -3.47 2.02 -5.85
C VAL A 66 -4.29 1.13 -6.78
N PRO A 67 -5.48 0.65 -6.37
CA PRO A 67 -6.33 -0.15 -7.24
C PRO A 67 -6.65 0.59 -8.55
N PRO A 68 -6.59 -0.09 -9.71
CA PRO A 68 -6.86 0.54 -11.02
C PRO A 68 -8.22 1.25 -11.10
N ILE A 69 -9.22 0.78 -10.36
CA ILE A 69 -10.55 1.39 -10.30
C ILE A 69 -10.53 2.84 -9.77
N LEU A 70 -9.54 3.21 -8.96
CA LEU A 70 -9.41 4.55 -8.38
C LEU A 70 -8.71 5.55 -9.30
N VAL A 71 -8.06 5.09 -10.38
CA VAL A 71 -7.35 5.98 -11.31
C VAL A 71 -8.31 7.02 -11.92
N VAL A 72 -9.54 6.63 -12.26
CA VAL A 72 -10.56 7.55 -12.81
C VAL A 72 -11.05 8.56 -11.77
N PRO A 73 -11.50 8.16 -10.56
CA PRO A 73 -11.80 9.11 -9.48
C PRO A 73 -10.68 10.10 -9.18
N ILE A 74 -9.43 9.63 -9.08
CA ILE A 74 -8.27 10.49 -8.82
C ILE A 74 -8.03 11.45 -9.99
N ARG A 75 -8.11 10.97 -11.23
CA ARG A 75 -8.02 11.83 -12.43
C ARG A 75 -9.06 12.94 -12.40
N ASN A 76 -10.31 12.63 -12.08
CA ASN A 76 -11.39 13.62 -12.00
C ASN A 76 -11.14 14.64 -10.88
N ALA A 77 -10.63 14.18 -9.73
CA ALA A 77 -10.23 15.05 -8.62
C ALA A 77 -9.10 16.01 -9.03
N ILE A 78 -8.09 15.53 -9.75
CA ILE A 78 -7.01 16.36 -10.29
C ILE A 78 -7.58 17.39 -11.26
N THR A 79 -8.38 16.94 -12.24
CA THR A 79 -8.88 17.83 -13.30
C THR A 79 -9.78 18.94 -12.76
N SER A 80 -10.62 18.63 -11.77
CA SER A 80 -11.55 19.60 -11.18
C SER A 80 -10.89 20.63 -10.25
N SER A 81 -9.75 20.30 -9.64
CA SER A 81 -9.11 21.13 -8.61
C SER A 81 -7.86 21.86 -9.09
N TRP A 82 -7.14 21.28 -10.05
CA TRP A 82 -5.91 21.82 -10.61
C TRP A 82 -6.06 22.25 -12.07
N GLY A 83 -6.90 21.55 -12.83
CA GLY A 83 -7.10 21.82 -14.25
C GLY A 83 -6.49 20.72 -15.13
N GLN A 84 -5.42 21.03 -15.86
CA GLN A 84 -4.97 20.14 -16.92
C GLN A 84 -3.92 19.11 -16.47
N ILE A 85 -4.13 17.84 -16.86
CA ILE A 85 -3.11 16.80 -16.87
C ILE A 85 -2.37 16.88 -18.22
N GLN A 86 -1.06 17.10 -18.16
CA GLN A 86 -0.19 17.23 -19.32
C GLN A 86 0.14 15.87 -19.95
N ALA A 87 0.33 14.84 -19.13
CA ALA A 87 0.60 13.48 -19.60
C ALA A 87 0.21 12.44 -18.55
N GLU A 88 -0.04 11.22 -19.01
CA GLU A 88 -0.21 10.03 -18.18
C GLU A 88 0.65 8.91 -18.71
N GLN A 89 1.30 8.17 -17.81
CA GLN A 89 2.15 7.05 -18.19
C GLN A 89 2.22 5.99 -17.09
N THR A 90 2.72 4.81 -17.45
CA THR A 90 3.17 3.82 -16.48
C THR A 90 4.65 4.04 -16.20
N TYR A 91 5.02 4.24 -14.94
CA TYR A 91 6.40 4.47 -14.50
C TYR A 91 6.78 3.41 -13.47
N PHE A 92 7.63 2.44 -13.85
CA PHE A 92 8.03 1.29 -13.00
C PHE A 92 6.84 0.59 -12.31
N GLY A 93 5.74 0.38 -13.05
CA GLY A 93 4.53 -0.27 -12.54
C GLY A 93 3.57 0.64 -11.77
N ALA A 94 3.90 1.92 -11.58
CA ALA A 94 3.02 2.92 -11.00
C ALA A 94 2.27 3.70 -12.11
N HIS A 95 1.01 4.07 -11.86
CA HIS A 95 0.33 5.06 -12.71
C HIS A 95 0.85 6.44 -12.35
N GLU A 96 1.39 7.19 -13.32
CA GLU A 96 1.94 8.53 -13.11
C GLU A 96 1.11 9.56 -13.89
N PHE A 97 0.67 10.60 -13.17
CA PHE A 97 0.13 11.82 -13.75
C PHE A 97 1.24 12.89 -13.79
N LYS A 98 1.44 13.51 -14.95
CA LYS A 98 2.18 14.77 -15.07
C LYS A 98 1.19 15.91 -15.18
N LEU A 99 1.24 16.85 -14.24
CA LEU A 99 0.34 17.99 -14.16
C LEU A 99 0.92 19.18 -14.92
N LEU A 100 0.06 20.00 -15.53
CA LEU A 100 0.52 21.26 -16.12
C LEU A 100 0.89 22.24 -15.01
N GLY A 101 2.05 22.91 -15.09
CA GLY A 101 2.50 23.87 -14.07
C GLY A 101 3.39 23.23 -13.01
N THR A 102 3.41 23.78 -11.78
CA THR A 102 4.30 23.29 -10.71
C THR A 102 3.65 23.23 -9.32
N PRO A 103 2.59 22.42 -9.13
CA PRO A 103 1.81 22.42 -7.89
C PRO A 103 2.66 22.11 -6.65
N TRP A 104 3.72 21.31 -6.79
CA TRP A 104 4.55 20.88 -5.65
C TRP A 104 5.58 21.92 -5.22
N ARG A 105 5.72 23.04 -5.94
CA ARG A 105 6.44 24.20 -5.38
C ARG A 105 5.67 24.83 -4.23
N GLY A 106 4.34 24.72 -4.23
CA GLY A 106 3.47 25.13 -3.11
C GLY A 106 3.48 26.63 -2.80
N GLN A 107 4.03 27.46 -3.68
CA GLN A 107 4.31 28.88 -3.50
C GLN A 107 3.57 29.75 -4.53
N GLY A 108 3.50 31.06 -4.26
CA GLY A 108 2.95 32.04 -5.20
C GLY A 108 1.44 31.91 -5.42
N SER A 109 1.00 32.29 -6.62
CA SER A 109 -0.42 32.31 -7.03
C SER A 109 -1.06 30.92 -7.05
N GLU A 110 -0.26 29.86 -7.26
CA GLU A 110 -0.73 28.47 -7.35
C GLU A 110 -0.89 27.80 -5.98
N SER A 111 -0.43 28.44 -4.90
CA SER A 111 -0.39 27.86 -3.56
C SER A 111 -1.74 27.38 -3.03
N VAL A 112 -2.83 28.08 -3.36
CA VAL A 112 -4.19 27.69 -2.99
C VAL A 112 -4.65 26.49 -3.80
N LEU A 113 -4.48 26.53 -5.12
CA LEU A 113 -4.88 25.45 -6.02
C LEU A 113 -4.13 24.15 -5.70
N ALA A 114 -2.84 24.22 -5.37
CA ALA A 114 -2.07 23.06 -4.95
C ALA A 114 -2.63 22.39 -3.68
N ARG A 115 -3.08 23.20 -2.70
CA ARG A 115 -3.71 22.68 -1.47
C ARG A 115 -5.09 22.13 -1.73
N THR A 116 -5.90 22.80 -2.56
CA THR A 116 -7.19 22.30 -3.04
C THR A 116 -7.04 20.98 -3.77
N LEU A 117 -5.99 20.82 -4.59
CA LEU A 117 -5.67 19.59 -5.30
C LEU A 117 -5.46 18.41 -4.35
N ILE A 118 -4.63 18.58 -3.32
CA ILE A 118 -4.42 17.53 -2.32
C ILE A 118 -5.73 17.20 -1.61
N VAL A 119 -6.50 18.20 -1.15
CA VAL A 119 -7.80 17.96 -0.51
C VAL A 119 -8.76 17.19 -1.42
N SER A 120 -8.83 17.54 -2.70
CA SER A 120 -9.69 16.84 -3.66
C SER A 120 -9.28 15.39 -3.89
N VAL A 121 -7.97 15.10 -3.97
CA VAL A 121 -7.46 13.73 -4.10
C VAL A 121 -7.75 12.93 -2.83
N LEU A 122 -7.54 13.51 -1.64
CA LEU A 122 -7.86 12.86 -0.37
C LEU A 122 -9.34 12.53 -0.24
N ARG A 123 -10.22 13.46 -0.65
CA ARG A 123 -11.67 13.21 -0.71
C ARG A 123 -12.02 12.09 -1.67
N ALA A 124 -11.41 12.07 -2.86
CA ALA A 124 -11.64 10.99 -3.82
C ALA A 124 -11.22 9.62 -3.27
N MET A 125 -10.11 9.55 -2.52
CA MET A 125 -9.71 8.33 -1.83
C MET A 125 -10.74 7.93 -0.76
N ALA A 126 -11.13 8.86 0.12
CA ALA A 126 -12.07 8.60 1.21
C ALA A 126 -13.45 8.11 0.73
N VAL A 127 -14.04 8.76 -0.28
CA VAL A 127 -15.33 8.37 -0.88
C VAL A 127 -15.26 6.97 -1.51
N ASN A 128 -14.08 6.53 -1.94
CA ASN A 128 -13.89 5.20 -2.49
C ASN A 128 -13.41 4.18 -1.44
N GLY A 129 -13.56 4.48 -0.15
CA GLY A 129 -13.25 3.55 0.94
C GLY A 129 -11.77 3.48 1.28
N TRP A 130 -10.98 4.54 1.04
CA TRP A 130 -9.56 4.60 1.40
C TRP A 130 -9.28 5.69 2.40
N ASN A 131 -8.86 5.30 3.60
CA ASN A 131 -8.49 6.24 4.66
C ASN A 131 -7.01 6.58 4.58
N MET A 132 -6.65 7.85 4.74
CA MET A 132 -5.25 8.25 4.83
C MET A 132 -4.72 7.95 6.24
N ILE A 133 -3.64 7.18 6.32
CA ILE A 133 -3.04 6.77 7.60
C ILE A 133 -1.82 7.61 7.98
N GLN A 134 -1.06 8.08 6.98
CA GLN A 134 0.21 8.76 7.24
C GLN A 134 0.61 9.64 6.05
N ALA A 135 1.20 10.81 6.34
CA ALA A 135 2.08 11.52 5.42
C ALA A 135 3.52 11.39 5.91
N ALA A 136 4.46 11.10 5.00
CA ALA A 136 5.88 11.04 5.34
C ALA A 136 6.76 11.52 4.18
N ASP A 137 7.78 12.31 4.48
CA ASP A 137 8.88 12.55 3.54
C ASP A 137 9.85 11.37 3.59
N VAL A 138 9.75 10.50 2.59
CA VAL A 138 10.56 9.28 2.47
C VAL A 138 11.73 9.45 1.49
N SER A 139 11.90 10.65 0.94
CA SER A 139 12.91 10.92 -0.09
C SER A 139 14.18 11.50 0.50
N LYS A 140 15.34 10.90 0.17
CA LYS A 140 16.67 11.46 0.48
C LYS A 140 17.14 12.53 -0.50
N LYS A 141 16.31 12.89 -1.48
CA LYS A 141 16.64 13.93 -2.48
C LYS A 141 16.37 15.31 -1.89
N GLU A 142 17.22 16.27 -2.24
CA GLU A 142 16.94 17.69 -2.02
C GLU A 142 15.61 18.04 -2.67
N HIS A 143 14.70 18.62 -1.89
CA HIS A 143 13.29 18.83 -2.26
C HIS A 143 12.45 17.54 -2.40
N GLY A 144 12.74 16.53 -1.56
CA GLY A 144 11.79 15.46 -1.23
C GLY A 144 10.38 15.99 -1.04
N LYS A 145 9.40 15.21 -1.48
CA LYS A 145 7.98 15.54 -1.36
C LYS A 145 7.32 14.39 -0.64
N ASP A 146 6.17 14.71 -0.05
CA ASP A 146 5.47 13.78 0.80
C ASP A 146 4.96 12.55 0.01
N ALA A 147 5.05 11.40 0.68
CA ALA A 147 4.32 10.19 0.37
C ALA A 147 3.11 10.11 1.29
N LEU A 148 1.93 9.94 0.69
CA LEU A 148 0.66 9.77 1.37
C LEU A 148 0.32 8.28 1.36
N PHE A 149 0.17 7.68 2.53
CA PHE A 149 -0.18 6.28 2.69
C PHE A 149 -1.65 6.14 3.04
N PHE A 150 -2.30 5.16 2.44
CA PHE A 150 -3.72 4.90 2.62
C PHE A 150 -3.94 3.43 2.94
N GLU A 151 -4.97 3.17 3.74
CA GLU A 151 -5.48 1.82 3.96
C GLU A 151 -6.91 1.70 3.46
N THR A 152 -7.29 0.51 2.97
CA THR A 152 -8.69 0.24 2.64
C THR A 152 -9.50 0.18 3.94
N ILE A 153 -10.62 0.89 3.95
CA ILE A 153 -11.64 0.77 4.99
C ILE A 153 -12.34 -0.57 4.77
N ASP A 154 -12.65 -1.27 5.85
CA ASP A 154 -13.45 -2.48 5.80
C ASP A 154 -14.83 -2.14 5.20
N PRO A 155 -15.23 -2.74 4.06
CA PRO A 155 -16.52 -2.48 3.44
C PRO A 155 -17.72 -2.74 4.34
N SER A 156 -17.57 -3.56 5.39
CA SER A 156 -18.61 -3.84 6.39
C SER A 156 -18.90 -2.67 7.33
N LEU A 157 -17.99 -1.69 7.44
CA LEU A 157 -18.16 -0.47 8.23
C LEU A 157 -19.02 0.59 7.52
N GLY A 158 -19.49 0.32 6.30
CA GLY A 158 -20.38 1.18 5.52
C GLY A 158 -19.66 2.00 4.44
N VAL A 159 -20.44 2.50 3.48
CA VAL A 159 -19.96 3.41 2.44
C VAL A 159 -19.99 4.82 2.99
N VAL A 160 -18.87 5.53 2.91
CA VAL A 160 -18.81 6.96 3.25
C VAL A 160 -19.38 7.75 2.08
N MET A 161 -20.44 8.52 2.33
CA MET A 161 -21.08 9.30 1.26
C MET A 161 -20.24 10.55 0.94
N PRO A 162 -20.22 11.04 -0.31
CA PRO A 162 -19.42 12.21 -0.69
C PRO A 162 -19.69 13.48 0.13
N ASP A 163 -20.93 13.66 0.58
CA ASP A 163 -21.38 14.76 1.43
C ASP A 163 -20.99 14.60 2.91
N GLU A 164 -20.56 13.40 3.32
CA GLU A 164 -20.06 13.12 4.67
C GLU A 164 -18.54 13.33 4.80
N VAL A 165 -17.81 13.48 3.68
CA VAL A 165 -16.36 13.68 3.68
C VAL A 165 -16.01 15.16 3.86
N ASP A 166 -16.04 15.61 5.12
CA ASP A 166 -15.60 16.95 5.52
C ASP A 166 -14.06 17.05 5.61
N MET A 167 -13.43 17.43 4.49
CA MET A 167 -11.99 17.73 4.44
C MET A 167 -11.74 19.16 4.00
N PHE A 168 -10.75 19.83 4.57
CA PHE A 168 -10.31 21.16 4.16
C PHE A 168 -8.82 21.34 4.48
N ALA A 169 -8.21 22.38 3.92
CA ALA A 169 -6.82 22.69 4.20
C ALA A 169 -6.69 23.93 5.09
N ILE A 170 -5.79 23.86 6.07
CA ILE A 170 -5.27 25.02 6.81
C ILE A 170 -3.82 25.21 6.38
N SER A 171 -3.42 26.45 6.15
CA SER A 171 -2.03 26.76 5.79
C SER A 171 -1.58 28.11 6.32
N PHE A 172 -0.29 28.24 6.64
CA PHE A 172 0.34 29.54 6.85
C PHE A 172 0.60 30.24 5.51
N ASN A 173 0.50 31.55 5.52
CA ASN A 173 0.74 32.40 4.37
C ASN A 173 1.32 33.76 4.81
N SER A 174 2.21 34.32 4.00
CA SER A 174 2.95 35.53 4.39
C SER A 174 3.64 35.35 5.76
N SER A 175 3.83 36.41 6.54
CA SER A 175 4.49 36.37 7.85
C SER A 175 3.56 36.03 9.01
N ASP A 176 2.27 36.32 8.87
CA ASP A 176 1.34 36.47 10.00
C ASP A 176 -0.10 35.99 9.67
N LYS A 177 -0.30 35.31 8.54
CA LYS A 177 -1.65 34.91 8.11
C LYS A 177 -1.82 33.41 8.17
N LEU A 178 -2.91 32.99 8.81
CA LEU A 178 -3.48 31.67 8.63
C LEU A 178 -4.54 31.72 7.53
N ARG A 179 -4.56 30.73 6.65
CA ARG A 179 -5.55 30.58 5.59
C ARG A 179 -6.28 29.26 5.75
N ILE A 180 -7.60 29.34 5.68
CA ILE A 180 -8.50 28.17 5.57
C ILE A 180 -8.94 28.08 4.11
N ILE A 181 -8.84 26.89 3.51
CA ILE A 181 -9.10 26.64 2.09
C ILE A 181 -10.09 25.48 1.99
N GLY A 182 -11.17 25.69 1.25
CA GLY A 182 -12.22 24.70 1.00
C GLY A 182 -13.60 25.18 1.45
N ASN A 183 -14.59 24.33 1.28
CA ASN A 183 -15.91 24.54 1.86
C ASN A 183 -15.84 24.17 3.35
N VAL A 184 -15.88 25.17 4.24
CA VAL A 184 -15.68 25.00 5.67
C VAL A 184 -16.86 25.59 6.44
N PRO A 185 -17.51 24.83 7.33
CA PRO A 185 -18.59 25.37 8.15
C PRO A 185 -18.16 26.58 8.98
N ALA A 186 -19.06 27.55 9.15
CA ALA A 186 -18.80 28.76 9.94
C ALA A 186 -18.43 28.45 11.39
N SER A 187 -18.92 27.34 11.95
CA SER A 187 -18.55 26.84 13.28
C SER A 187 -17.07 26.51 13.37
N VAL A 188 -16.49 25.86 12.36
CA VAL A 188 -15.05 25.53 12.30
C VAL A 188 -14.22 26.81 12.20
N ILE A 189 -14.63 27.77 11.37
CA ILE A 189 -13.95 29.08 11.28
C ILE A 189 -13.96 29.78 12.63
N THR A 190 -15.09 29.75 13.34
CA THR A 190 -15.24 30.34 14.68
C THR A 190 -14.33 29.65 15.70
N ALA A 191 -14.28 28.31 15.67
CA ALA A 191 -13.41 27.52 16.55
C ALA A 191 -11.92 27.83 16.32
N VAL A 192 -11.49 27.94 15.06
CA VAL A 192 -10.10 28.32 14.72
C VAL A 192 -9.78 29.71 15.24
N LYS A 193 -10.66 30.69 15.07
CA LYS A 193 -10.47 32.05 15.63
C LYS A 193 -10.35 32.05 17.15
N GLN A 194 -11.23 31.31 17.82
CA GLN A 194 -11.19 31.18 19.28
C GLN A 194 -9.87 30.55 19.75
N ALA A 195 -9.39 29.51 19.06
CA ALA A 195 -8.12 28.87 19.37
C ALA A 195 -6.94 29.84 19.20
N ILE A 196 -6.93 30.66 18.13
CA ILE A 196 -5.91 31.68 17.90
C ILE A 196 -5.92 32.70 19.04
N HIS A 197 -7.07 33.32 19.37
CA HIS A 197 -7.12 34.31 20.45
C HIS A 197 -6.76 33.74 21.83
N ALA A 198 -7.07 32.47 22.08
CA ALA A 198 -6.76 31.83 23.35
C ALA A 198 -5.26 31.49 23.51
N GLN A 199 -4.56 31.18 22.42
CA GLN A 199 -3.19 30.65 22.47
C GLN A 199 -2.14 31.62 21.89
N TRP A 200 -2.56 32.59 21.08
CA TRP A 200 -1.72 33.59 20.44
C TRP A 200 -2.23 34.99 20.85
N PRO A 201 -1.65 35.61 21.90
CA PRO A 201 -2.15 36.87 22.46
C PRO A 201 -2.24 38.06 21.48
N ASN A 202 -1.43 38.03 20.42
CA ASN A 202 -1.39 39.05 19.35
C ASN A 202 -2.08 38.61 18.04
N GLY A 203 -2.91 37.56 18.08
CA GLY A 203 -3.48 36.89 16.91
C GLY A 203 -4.95 37.19 16.67
#